data_AF-A0A949YIJ2-F1
#
_entry.id   AF-A0A949YIJ2-F1
#
_cell.length_a   1.000
_cell.length_b   1.000
_cell.length_c   1.000
_cell.angle_alpha   90.00
_cell.angle_beta   90.00
_cell.angle_gamma   90.00
#
_symmetry.space_group_name_H-M   'P 1'
#
loop_
_entity.id
_entity.type
_entity.pdbx_description
1 polymer ?
#
loop_
_entity_poly.entity_id
_entity_poly.type
_entity_poly.pdbx_seq_one_letter_code
_entity_poly.pdbx_strand_id
1 'polypeptide(L)' 'GPDILSEPVSATATGPHLALEDVERNHILNVLGQTGWVIEGPKGAATLLSLHPNTLRSRLKKLGIERASHDRS' A
#
# COMPACT_ATOMS: atom_id res chain seq x y z
N GLY A 1 -10.69 -38.72 36.44
CA GLY A 1 -9.85 -37.52 36.23
C GLY A 1 -10.27 -36.91 34.92
N PRO A 2 -10.48 -35.59 34.83
CA PRO A 2 -10.81 -34.96 33.57
C PRO A 2 -9.52 -34.74 32.77
N ASP A 3 -9.57 -35.20 31.53
CA ASP A 3 -8.55 -35.05 30.50
C ASP A 3 -8.51 -33.56 30.09
N ILE A 4 -7.58 -32.80 30.66
CA ILE A 4 -7.31 -31.43 30.24
C ILE A 4 -6.40 -31.52 29.02
N LEU A 5 -7.02 -31.77 27.87
CA LEU A 5 -6.41 -31.44 26.59
C LEU A 5 -6.25 -29.91 26.58
N SER A 6 -5.01 -29.48 26.83
CA SER A 6 -4.56 -28.10 26.66
C SER A 6 -5.10 -27.51 25.38
N GLU A 7 -6.12 -26.66 25.50
CA GLU A 7 -6.47 -25.73 24.42
C GLU A 7 -5.24 -24.83 24.19
N PRO A 8 -4.73 -24.73 22.95
CA PRO A 8 -3.75 -23.70 22.67
C PRO A 8 -4.49 -22.38 22.78
N VAL A 9 -4.31 -21.68 23.90
CA VAL A 9 -4.53 -20.25 23.99
C VAL A 9 -3.51 -19.58 23.09
N SER A 10 -3.78 -19.59 21.78
CA SER A 10 -3.07 -18.79 20.80
C SER A 10 -3.50 -17.33 21.01
N ALA A 11 -2.93 -16.75 22.06
CA ALA A 11 -2.74 -15.32 22.17
C ALA A 11 -1.72 -14.93 21.09
N THR A 12 -2.20 -14.63 19.89
CA THR A 12 -1.45 -13.78 18.96
C THR A 12 -2.30 -12.56 18.70
N ALA A 13 -1.82 -11.41 19.17
CA ALA A 13 -2.29 -10.11 18.76
C ALA A 13 -2.16 -10.00 17.24
N THR A 14 -3.19 -10.43 16.51
CA THR A 14 -3.29 -10.26 15.07
C THR A 14 -3.69 -8.82 14.81
N GLY A 15 -2.73 -7.91 14.95
CA GLY A 15 -2.75 -6.72 14.09
C GLY A 15 -2.80 -7.24 12.65
N PRO A 16 -3.60 -6.64 11.74
CA PRO A 16 -3.70 -7.12 10.38
C PRO A 16 -2.27 -7.23 9.82
N HIS A 17 -1.83 -8.45 9.53
CA HIS A 17 -0.54 -8.69 8.91
C HIS A 17 -0.68 -8.26 7.45
N LEU A 18 -0.64 -6.94 7.24
CA LEU A 18 -0.78 -6.33 5.93
C LEU A 18 0.29 -6.93 5.02
N ALA A 19 -0.11 -7.38 3.83
CA ALA A 19 0.84 -7.85 2.85
C ALA A 19 1.82 -6.71 2.56
N LEU A 20 3.08 -7.03 2.22
CA LEU A 20 4.05 -6.01 1.82
C LEU A 20 3.52 -5.14 0.67
N GLU A 21 2.73 -5.74 -0.21
CA GLU A 21 2.02 -5.09 -1.31
C GLU A 21 0.98 -4.06 -0.82
N ASP A 22 0.26 -4.34 0.27
CA ASP A 22 -0.70 -3.40 0.85
C ASP A 22 -0.02 -2.19 1.47
N VAL A 23 1.09 -2.42 2.19
CA VAL A 23 1.91 -1.35 2.77
C VAL A 23 2.48 -0.46 1.66
N GLU A 24 3.04 -1.09 0.61
CA GLU A 24 3.56 -0.39 -0.56
C GLU A 24 2.46 0.43 -1.25
N ARG A 25 1.29 -0.18 -1.49
CA ARG A 25 0.14 0.46 -2.11
C ARG A 25 -0.32 1.68 -1.32
N ASN A 26 -0.53 1.52 -0.01
CA ASN A 26 -0.97 2.61 0.86
C ASN A 26 0.06 3.74 0.90
N HIS A 27 1.35 3.41 0.92
CA HIS A 27 2.41 4.40 0.91
C HIS A 27 2.42 5.20 -0.41
N ILE A 28 2.36 4.53 -1.55
CA ILE A 28 2.30 5.17 -2.87
C ILE A 28 1.07 6.06 -3.00
N LEU A 29 -0.10 5.59 -2.56
CA LEU A 29 -1.35 6.36 -2.57
C LEU A 29 -1.25 7.64 -1.71
N ASN A 30 -0.66 7.54 -0.51
CA ASN A 30 -0.47 8.69 0.37
C ASN A 30 0.41 9.75 -0.30
N VAL A 31 1.52 9.34 -0.92
CA VAL A 31 2.41 10.28 -1.62
C VAL A 31 1.72 10.89 -2.84
N LEU A 32 1.01 10.09 -3.64
CA LEU A 32 0.22 10.61 -4.77
C LEU A 32 -0.85 11.62 -4.32
N GLY A 33 -1.50 11.39 -3.19
CA GLY A 33 -2.43 12.37 -2.60
C GLY A 33 -1.76 13.69 -2.27
N GLN A 34 -0.58 13.64 -1.63
CA GLN A 34 0.19 14.83 -1.26
C GLN A 34 0.72 15.60 -2.47
N THR A 35 1.07 14.91 -3.56
CA THR A 35 1.56 15.56 -4.78
C THR A 35 0.45 15.95 -5.75
N GLY A 36 -0.82 15.69 -5.44
CA GLY A 36 -1.93 15.95 -6.35
C GLY A 36 -1.90 15.06 -7.61
N TRP A 37 -1.46 13.82 -7.46
CA TRP A 37 -1.27 12.82 -8.53
C TRP A 37 -0.18 13.17 -9.55
N VAL A 38 0.76 14.05 -9.18
CA VAL A 38 1.91 14.37 -10.01
C VAL A 38 2.98 13.29 -9.82
N ILE A 39 3.35 12.61 -10.92
CA ILE A 39 4.35 11.53 -10.92
C ILE A 39 5.77 12.08 -11.08
N GLU A 40 5.97 13.05 -11.98
CA GLU A 40 7.28 13.57 -12.39
C GLU A 40 7.60 14.96 -11.80
N GLY A 41 8.88 15.33 -11.84
CA GLY A 41 9.38 16.63 -11.39
C GLY A 41 9.90 16.64 -9.95
N PRO A 42 10.51 17.75 -9.51
CA PRO A 42 11.22 17.83 -8.22
C PRO A 42 10.30 17.65 -6.99
N LYS A 43 8.99 17.85 -7.16
CA LYS A 43 7.96 17.61 -6.13
C LYS A 43 7.01 16.47 -6.51
N GLY A 44 7.36 15.68 -7.53
CA GLY A 44 6.56 14.54 -7.98
C GLY A 44 6.68 13.35 -7.03
N ALA A 45 5.69 12.46 -7.11
CA ALA A 45 5.63 11.27 -6.26
C ALA A 45 6.85 10.37 -6.45
N ALA A 46 7.39 10.27 -7.68
CA ALA A 46 8.59 9.48 -7.95
C ALA A 46 9.80 10.02 -7.18
N THR A 47 9.98 11.35 -7.14
CA THR A 47 11.08 11.98 -6.40
C THR A 47 10.92 11.80 -4.90
N LEU A 48 9.71 11.98 -4.35
CA LEU A 48 9.45 11.78 -2.92
C LEU A 48 9.64 10.33 -2.49
N LEU A 49 9.27 9.38 -3.35
CA LEU A 49 9.48 7.95 -3.14
C LEU A 49 10.92 7.51 -3.45
N SER A 50 11.80 8.41 -3.92
CA SER A 50 13.15 8.09 -4.39
C SER A 50 13.17 6.98 -5.47
N LEU A 51 12.17 6.99 -6.35
CA LEU A 51 12.01 6.05 -7.46
C LEU A 51 12.17 6.77 -8.80
N HIS A 52 12.61 6.04 -9.83
CA HIS A 52 12.52 6.55 -11.19
C HIS A 52 11.03 6.65 -11.61
N PRO A 53 10.61 7.70 -12.34
CA PRO A 53 9.21 7.86 -12.76
C PRO A 53 8.64 6.64 -13.50
N ASN A 54 9.44 6.01 -14.37
CA ASN A 54 9.04 4.78 -15.06
C ASN A 54 8.83 3.61 -14.10
N THR A 55 9.67 3.48 -13.07
CA THR A 55 9.49 2.45 -12.02
C THR A 55 8.22 2.67 -11.24
N LEU A 56 7.92 3.92 -10.86
CA LEU A 56 6.67 4.25 -10.19
C LEU A 56 5.48 3.89 -11.08
N ARG A 57 5.46 4.27 -12.37
CA ARG A 57 4.40 3.89 -13.32
C ARG A 57 4.21 2.37 -13.41
N SER A 58 5.29 1.59 -13.49
CA SER A 58 5.22 0.13 -13.50
C SER A 58 4.65 -0.44 -12.21
N ARG A 59 5.03 0.10 -11.04
CA ARG A 59 4.49 -0.29 -9.72
C ARG A 59 3.01 0.06 -9.60
N LEU A 60 2.60 1.24 -10.05
CA LEU A 60 1.18 1.63 -10.09
C LEU A 60 0.36 0.63 -10.90
N LYS A 61 0.83 0.26 -12.10
CA LYS A 61 0.18 -0.75 -12.93
C LYS A 61 0.14 -2.12 -12.26
N LYS A 62 1.23 -2.54 -11.60
CA LYS A 62 1.31 -3.83 -10.89
C LYS A 62 0.35 -3.88 -9.70
N LEU A 63 0.22 -2.77 -8.97
CA LEU A 63 -0.62 -2.65 -7.77
C LEU A 63 -2.08 -2.25 -8.09
N GLY A 64 -2.43 -2.10 -9.39
CA GLY A 64 -3.75 -1.64 -9.81
C GLY A 64 -4.11 -0.24 -9.27
N ILE A 65 -3.12 0.62 -9.07
CA ILE A 65 -3.34 2.00 -8.62
C ILE A 65 -3.53 2.86 -9.85
N GLU A 66 -4.76 3.31 -10.04
CA GLU A 66 -5.12 4.25 -11.10
C GLU A 66 -5.72 5.50 -10.48
N ARG A 67 -5.46 6.65 -11.10
CA ARG A 67 -6.19 7.87 -10.76
C ARG A 67 -7.63 7.60 -11.15
N ALA A 68 -8.52 7.52 -10.15
CA ALA A 68 -9.96 7.49 -10.37
C ALA A 68 -10.29 8.70 -11.24
N SER A 69 -10.40 8.43 -12.54
CA SER A 69 -10.60 9.43 -13.57
C SER A 69 -12.08 9.68 -13.54
N HIS A 70 -12.51 10.40 -12.50
CA HIS A 70 -13.84 10.96 -12.28
C HIS A 70 -14.95 10.10 -12.88
N ASP A 71 -15.64 9.36 -12.01
CA ASP A 71 -17.07 9.12 -12.21
C ASP A 71 -17.70 10.48 -12.55
N ARG A 72 -17.84 10.77 -13.85
CA ARG A 72 -18.74 11.80 -14.34
C ARG A 72 -20.11 11.15 -14.29
N SER A 73 -20.71 11.21 -13.10
CA SER A 73 -22.17 11.26 -12.95
C SER A 73 -22.75 12.34 -13.86
#